data_AF-A0A1H6HNT1-F1
#
_entry.id   AF-A0A1H6HNT1-F1
#
_cell.length_a   1.000
_cell.length_b   1.000
_cell.length_c   1.000
_cell.angle_alpha   90.00
_cell.angle_beta   90.00
_cell.angle_gamma   90.00
#
_symmetry.space_group_name_H-M   'P 1'
#
loop_
_entity.id
_entity.type
_entity.pdbx_description
1 polymer ?
#
loop_
_entity_poly.entity_id
_entity_poly.type
_entity_poly.pdbx_seq_one_letter_code
_entity_poly.pdbx_strand_id
1 'polypeptide(L)'
;MSPSGDVESRAIQILLSARAVAEDMERYRQHLGAGGLTPALADLLSDKLEDATARLSNLISLAIAEVNHSSDLTFRSHFDALLRDVRGRWVQLHLKKIETRLAYIDRQASDTLSSGVHRLGLAQRLEQAYAEVHTTLVAMDALESPGLERHVLDEVLAKIACLAELENETFRLLDLNRKSGRPR
;
A
#
# COMPACT_ATOMS: atom_id res chain seq x y z
N MET A 1 5.80 32.27 1.55
CA MET A 1 6.48 30.96 1.63
C MET A 1 6.05 30.18 0.41
N SER A 2 7.01 29.72 -0.40
CA SER A 2 6.69 29.06 -1.66
C SER A 2 6.18 27.65 -1.38
N PRO A 3 5.11 27.18 -2.04
CA PRO A 3 4.50 25.86 -1.79
C PRO A 3 5.47 24.68 -1.96
N SER A 4 6.58 24.85 -2.70
CA SER A 4 7.65 23.84 -2.84
C SER A 4 8.46 23.63 -1.56
N GLY A 5 8.75 24.69 -0.81
CA GLY A 5 9.56 24.62 0.41
C GLY A 5 8.86 23.87 1.56
N ASP A 6 7.53 23.85 1.55
CA ASP A 6 6.72 23.11 2.52
C ASP A 6 6.75 21.60 2.25
N VAL A 7 6.77 21.18 0.97
CA VAL A 7 6.89 19.77 0.55
C VAL A 7 8.27 19.22 0.94
N GLU A 8 9.33 19.96 0.63
CA GLU A 8 10.71 19.56 0.92
C GLU A 8 10.95 19.44 2.43
N SER A 9 10.44 20.40 3.21
CA SER A 9 10.53 20.36 4.68
C SER A 9 9.81 19.14 5.26
N ARG A 10 8.64 18.78 4.73
CA ARG A 10 7.92 17.56 5.13
C ARG A 10 8.69 16.30 4.77
N ALA A 11 9.21 16.21 3.55
CA ALA A 11 10.02 15.07 3.11
C ALA A 11 11.21 14.85 4.06
N ILE A 12 11.92 15.93 4.43
CA ILE A 12 13.04 15.86 5.39
C ILE A 12 12.57 15.40 6.77
N GLN A 13 11.46 15.94 7.30
CA GLN A 13 10.93 15.52 8.61
C GLN A 13 10.52 14.04 8.64
N ILE A 14 9.93 13.54 7.54
CA ILE A 14 9.55 12.13 7.41
C ILE A 14 10.82 11.26 7.36
N LEU A 15 11.86 11.66 6.61
CA LEU A 15 13.13 10.94 6.56
C LEU A 15 13.87 10.92 7.91
N LEU A 16 13.83 12.01 8.67
CA LEU A 16 14.37 12.04 10.04
C LEU A 16 13.60 11.11 10.98
N SER A 17 12.28 11.05 10.83
CA SER A 17 11.44 10.11 11.59
C SER A 17 11.75 8.66 11.20
N ALA A 18 11.92 8.38 9.91
CA ALA A 18 12.31 7.07 9.41
C ALA A 18 13.66 6.62 10.00
N ARG A 19 14.64 7.54 10.07
CA ARG A 19 15.93 7.27 10.70
C ARG A 19 15.77 6.85 12.17
N ALA A 20 14.96 7.56 12.96
CA ALA A 20 14.75 7.21 14.37
C ALA A 20 14.16 5.80 14.52
N VAL A 21 13.20 5.42 13.66
CA VAL A 21 12.64 4.06 13.66
C VAL A 21 13.68 3.02 13.25
N ALA A 22 14.54 3.31 12.28
CA ALA A 22 15.63 2.41 11.90
C ALA A 22 16.63 2.19 13.05
N GLU A 23 16.92 3.23 13.84
CA GLU A 23 17.75 3.15 15.05
C GLU A 23 17.08 2.33 16.17
N ASP A 24 15.75 2.39 16.31
CA ASP A 24 14.99 1.49 17.20
C ASP A 24 15.06 0.03 16.73
N MET A 25 14.90 -0.22 15.43
CA MET A 25 14.97 -1.56 14.85
C MET A 25 16.34 -2.21 15.08
N GLU A 26 17.40 -1.45 14.87
CA GLU A 26 18.77 -1.95 15.08
C GLU A 26 19.00 -2.31 16.55
N ARG A 27 18.49 -1.48 17.49
CA ARG A 27 18.49 -1.83 18.91
C ARG A 27 17.75 -3.14 19.17
N TYR A 28 16.54 -3.34 18.64
CA TYR A 28 15.81 -4.60 18.84
C TYR A 28 16.57 -5.81 18.27
N ARG A 29 17.15 -5.70 17.08
CA ARG A 29 17.97 -6.78 16.49
C ARG A 29 19.20 -7.10 17.34
N GLN A 30 19.89 -6.09 17.86
CA GLN A 30 21.04 -6.30 18.73
C GLN A 30 20.65 -7.03 20.01
N HIS A 31 19.51 -6.69 20.62
CA HIS A 31 19.01 -7.38 21.80
C HIS A 31 18.64 -8.84 21.49
N LEU A 32 17.97 -9.09 20.36
CA LEU A 32 17.65 -10.45 19.90
C LEU A 32 18.91 -11.28 19.61
N GLY A 33 19.95 -10.66 19.05
CA GLY A 33 21.22 -11.31 18.73
C GLY A 33 22.17 -11.51 19.92
N ALA A 34 21.96 -10.81 21.04
CA ALA A 34 22.82 -10.88 22.22
C ALA A 34 22.71 -12.21 23.01
N GLY A 35 21.66 -13.01 22.75
CA GLY A 35 21.41 -14.26 23.46
C GLY A 35 20.98 -14.06 24.92
N GLY A 36 20.50 -15.13 25.57
CA GLY A 36 20.12 -15.08 26.99
C GLY A 36 18.75 -14.44 27.29
N LEU A 37 17.94 -14.16 26.27
CA LEU A 37 16.56 -13.69 26.44
C LEU A 37 15.64 -14.86 26.83
N THR A 38 14.65 -14.57 27.68
CA THR A 38 13.54 -15.50 27.89
C THR A 38 12.67 -15.56 26.62
N PRO A 39 11.99 -16.70 26.35
CA PRO A 39 11.13 -16.82 25.17
C PRO A 39 10.10 -15.68 25.05
N ALA A 40 9.44 -15.32 26.16
CA ALA A 40 8.46 -14.23 26.16
C ALA A 40 9.06 -12.85 25.80
N LEU A 41 10.32 -12.60 26.16
CA LEU A 41 11.00 -11.35 25.81
C LEU A 41 11.49 -11.36 24.36
N ALA A 42 11.91 -12.51 23.85
CA ALA A 42 12.25 -12.70 22.44
C ALA A 42 11.02 -12.52 21.54
N ASP A 43 9.87 -13.07 21.92
CA ASP A 43 8.61 -12.90 21.20
C ASP A 43 8.20 -11.41 21.19
N LEU A 44 8.21 -10.75 22.35
CA LEU A 44 7.90 -9.32 22.44
C LEU A 44 8.82 -8.45 21.56
N LEU A 45 10.13 -8.71 21.57
CA LEU A 45 11.09 -7.97 20.75
C LEU A 45 10.90 -8.25 19.25
N SER A 46 10.49 -9.46 18.89
CA SER A 46 10.15 -9.82 17.51
C SER A 46 8.91 -9.06 17.04
N ASP A 47 7.85 -9.00 17.85
CA ASP A 47 6.65 -8.20 17.58
C ASP A 47 7.00 -6.71 17.42
N LYS A 48 7.85 -6.17 18.32
CA LYS A 48 8.31 -4.77 18.22
C LYS A 48 9.13 -4.50 16.96
N LEU A 49 9.93 -5.46 16.52
CA LEU A 49 10.69 -5.37 15.28
C LEU A 49 9.74 -5.40 14.06
N GLU A 50 8.69 -6.22 14.08
CA GLU A 50 7.67 -6.24 13.03
C GLU A 50 6.90 -4.90 12.95
N ASP A 51 6.43 -4.39 14.09
CA ASP A 51 5.78 -3.08 14.20
C ASP A 51 6.67 -1.94 13.70
N ALA A 52 7.95 -1.95 14.08
CA ALA A 52 8.91 -0.95 13.64
C ALA A 52 9.21 -1.07 12.14
N THR A 53 9.26 -2.29 11.60
CA THR A 53 9.39 -2.53 10.15
C THR A 53 8.20 -1.94 9.39
N ALA A 54 6.97 -2.17 9.86
CA ALA A 54 5.76 -1.61 9.25
C ALA A 54 5.73 -0.07 9.30
N ARG A 55 6.15 0.54 10.42
CA ARG A 55 6.24 2.01 10.55
C ARG A 55 7.32 2.60 9.66
N LEU A 56 8.51 2.01 9.63
CA LEU A 56 9.62 2.44 8.77
C LEU A 56 9.19 2.40 7.30
N SER A 57 8.57 1.29 6.91
CA SER A 57 7.96 1.07 5.59
C SER A 57 7.03 2.21 5.20
N ASN A 58 6.05 2.57 6.05
CA ASN A 58 5.12 3.66 5.76
C ASN A 58 5.83 5.02 5.65
N LEU A 59 6.78 5.32 6.53
CA LEU A 59 7.53 6.57 6.48
C LEU A 59 8.36 6.69 5.20
N ILE A 60 8.99 5.61 4.75
CA ILE A 60 9.75 5.61 3.49
C ILE A 60 8.82 5.83 2.29
N SER A 61 7.66 5.18 2.23
CA SER A 61 6.65 5.45 1.18
C SER A 61 6.24 6.92 1.13
N LEU A 62 5.95 7.50 2.30
CA LEU A 62 5.55 8.90 2.41
C LEU A 62 6.69 9.85 2.01
N ALA A 63 7.92 9.55 2.42
CA ALA A 63 9.09 10.33 2.04
C ALA A 63 9.31 10.30 0.52
N ILE A 64 9.21 9.13 -0.11
CA ILE A 64 9.31 8.99 -1.57
C ILE A 64 8.22 9.81 -2.26
N ALA A 65 6.98 9.71 -1.78
CA ALA A 65 5.88 10.49 -2.32
C ALA A 65 6.16 11.99 -2.23
N GLU A 66 6.52 12.54 -1.06
CA GLU A 66 6.81 13.97 -0.91
C GLU A 66 8.01 14.41 -1.78
N VAL A 67 9.07 13.61 -1.87
CA VAL A 67 10.21 13.89 -2.75
C VAL A 67 9.75 13.98 -4.21
N ASN A 68 8.95 13.02 -4.69
CA ASN A 68 8.44 13.03 -6.06
C ASN A 68 7.50 14.21 -6.36
N HIS A 69 6.79 14.72 -5.35
CA HIS A 69 5.93 15.91 -5.47
C HIS A 69 6.70 17.24 -5.43
N SER A 70 7.99 17.24 -5.05
CA SER A 70 8.79 18.48 -5.09
C SER A 70 8.98 18.96 -6.53
N SER A 71 8.81 20.26 -6.76
CA SER A 71 9.12 20.90 -8.03
C SER A 71 10.61 21.17 -8.22
N ASP A 72 11.43 21.06 -7.17
CA ASP A 72 12.88 21.22 -7.26
C ASP A 72 13.55 19.94 -7.80
N LEU A 73 14.14 20.07 -8.99
CA LEU A 73 14.91 19.00 -9.63
C LEU A 73 16.18 18.63 -8.85
N THR A 74 16.82 19.60 -8.21
CA THR A 74 18.05 19.39 -7.43
C THR A 74 17.72 18.54 -6.21
N PHE A 75 16.67 18.93 -5.47
CA PHE A 75 16.17 18.17 -4.34
C PHE A 75 15.81 16.73 -4.71
N ARG A 76 15.01 16.53 -5.77
CA ARG A 76 14.67 15.18 -6.26
C ARG A 76 15.89 14.36 -6.62
N SER A 77 16.82 14.93 -7.40
CA SER A 77 18.04 14.23 -7.82
C SER A 77 18.95 13.86 -6.65
N HIS A 78 18.99 14.70 -5.60
CA HIS A 78 19.77 14.43 -4.40
C HIS A 78 19.25 13.21 -3.64
N PHE A 79 17.94 13.03 -3.59
CA PHE A 79 17.31 11.91 -2.91
C PHE A 79 17.13 10.67 -3.79
N ASP A 80 17.14 10.79 -5.13
CA ASP A 80 16.94 9.66 -6.06
C ASP A 80 17.91 8.51 -5.83
N ALA A 81 19.21 8.78 -5.62
CA ALA A 81 20.21 7.74 -5.40
C ALA A 81 19.96 6.99 -4.08
N LEU A 82 19.66 7.74 -3.02
CA LEU A 82 19.37 7.18 -1.70
C LEU A 82 18.06 6.41 -1.70
N LEU A 83 17.04 6.95 -2.36
CA LEU A 83 15.74 6.31 -2.52
C LEU A 83 15.84 5.05 -3.37
N ARG A 84 16.69 5.00 -4.42
CA ARG A 84 16.88 3.79 -5.24
C ARG A 84 17.42 2.63 -4.42
N ASP A 85 18.41 2.87 -3.56
CA ASP A 85 19.01 1.83 -2.70
C ASP A 85 18.07 1.37 -1.57
N VAL A 86 17.28 2.29 -1.03
CA VAL A 86 16.25 1.97 -0.03
C VAL A 86 15.12 1.19 -0.69
N ARG A 87 14.64 1.66 -1.85
CA ARG A 87 13.60 1.05 -2.67
C ARG A 87 13.96 -0.38 -3.06
N GLY A 88 15.17 -0.65 -3.55
CA GLY A 88 15.58 -2.01 -3.92
C GLY A 88 15.51 -3.02 -2.76
N ARG A 89 15.98 -2.63 -1.58
CA ARG A 89 15.90 -3.48 -0.37
C ARG A 89 14.48 -3.60 0.17
N TRP A 90 13.71 -2.52 0.06
CA TRP A 90 12.34 -2.46 0.55
C TRP A 90 11.37 -3.24 -0.35
N VAL A 91 11.56 -3.19 -1.68
CA VAL A 91 10.91 -4.05 -2.68
C VAL A 91 11.10 -5.51 -2.31
N GLN A 92 12.34 -5.96 -2.11
CA GLN A 92 12.59 -7.37 -1.76
C GLN A 92 11.87 -7.83 -0.48
N LEU A 93 11.75 -6.96 0.52
CA LEU A 93 11.08 -7.28 1.78
C LEU A 93 9.55 -7.27 1.69
N HIS A 94 8.98 -6.39 0.87
CA HIS A 94 7.54 -6.15 0.82
C HIS A 94 6.84 -6.74 -0.40
N LEU A 95 7.59 -7.18 -1.43
CA LEU A 95 7.03 -7.71 -2.68
C LEU A 95 6.03 -8.82 -2.39
N LYS A 96 6.43 -9.81 -1.58
CA LYS A 96 5.57 -10.94 -1.20
C LYS A 96 4.27 -10.50 -0.51
N LYS A 97 4.32 -9.45 0.30
CA LYS A 97 3.13 -8.90 0.98
C LYS A 97 2.23 -8.18 -0.02
N ILE A 98 2.81 -7.45 -0.97
CA ILE A 98 2.09 -6.76 -2.04
C ILE A 98 1.42 -7.78 -2.97
N GLU A 99 2.16 -8.79 -3.42
CA GLU A 99 1.66 -9.95 -4.19
C GLU A 99 0.48 -10.62 -3.47
N THR A 100 0.65 -10.95 -2.18
CA THR A 100 -0.40 -11.58 -1.39
C THR A 100 -1.66 -10.71 -1.31
N ARG A 101 -1.49 -9.39 -1.18
CA ARG A 101 -2.62 -8.45 -1.12
C ARG A 101 -3.31 -8.29 -2.47
N LEU A 102 -2.55 -8.21 -3.56
CA LEU A 102 -3.10 -8.17 -4.91
C LEU A 102 -3.87 -9.47 -5.23
N ALA A 103 -3.30 -10.63 -4.91
CA ALA A 103 -3.96 -11.93 -5.09
C ALA A 103 -5.24 -12.05 -4.25
N TYR A 104 -5.26 -11.48 -3.05
CA TYR A 104 -6.47 -11.43 -2.23
C TYR A 104 -7.57 -10.56 -2.86
N ILE A 105 -7.21 -9.37 -3.36
CA ILE A 105 -8.13 -8.48 -4.09
C ILE A 105 -8.69 -9.19 -5.32
N ASP A 106 -7.81 -9.81 -6.11
CA ASP A 106 -8.18 -10.54 -7.32
C ASP A 106 -9.15 -11.69 -7.04
N ARG A 107 -8.86 -12.46 -6.00
CA ARG A 107 -9.72 -13.57 -5.55
C ARG A 107 -11.08 -13.05 -5.10
N GLN A 108 -11.14 -12.00 -4.29
CA GLN A 108 -12.43 -11.43 -3.87
C GLN A 108 -13.24 -10.92 -5.06
N ALA A 109 -12.59 -10.29 -6.02
CA ALA A 109 -13.26 -9.80 -7.22
C ALA A 109 -13.83 -10.98 -8.04
N SER A 110 -12.99 -11.99 -8.29
CA SER A 110 -13.34 -13.19 -9.07
C SER A 110 -14.42 -14.05 -8.41
N ASP A 111 -14.34 -14.25 -7.09
CA ASP A 111 -15.34 -15.00 -6.31
C ASP A 111 -16.70 -14.28 -6.32
N THR A 112 -16.70 -12.94 -6.28
CA THR A 112 -17.95 -12.16 -6.33
C THR A 112 -18.58 -12.18 -7.73
N LEU A 113 -17.76 -12.01 -8.78
CA LEU A 113 -18.23 -12.07 -10.16
C LEU A 113 -18.80 -13.46 -10.52
N SER A 114 -18.18 -14.53 -10.03
CA SER A 114 -18.61 -15.90 -10.30
C SER A 114 -19.81 -16.37 -9.46
N SER A 115 -19.95 -15.89 -8.23
CA SER A 115 -21.04 -16.32 -7.33
C SER A 115 -22.40 -15.68 -7.64
N GLY A 116 -22.44 -14.56 -8.36
CA GLY A 116 -23.67 -13.80 -8.63
C GLY A 116 -24.27 -13.12 -7.39
N VAL A 117 -23.58 -13.16 -6.23
CA VAL A 117 -24.00 -12.48 -5.00
C VAL A 117 -23.24 -11.16 -4.88
N HIS A 118 -23.83 -10.09 -5.40
CA HIS A 118 -23.20 -8.76 -5.40
C HIS A 118 -23.47 -8.02 -4.09
N ARG A 119 -22.42 -7.80 -3.30
CA ARG A 119 -22.48 -7.00 -2.07
C ARG A 119 -22.27 -5.54 -2.41
N LEU A 120 -23.25 -4.69 -2.12
CA LEU A 120 -23.13 -3.24 -2.31
C LEU A 120 -21.91 -2.67 -1.57
N GLY A 121 -21.12 -1.85 -2.26
CA GLY A 121 -19.94 -1.17 -1.72
C GLY A 121 -18.68 -2.03 -1.69
N LEU A 122 -18.71 -3.26 -2.22
CA LEU A 122 -17.51 -4.08 -2.31
C LEU A 122 -16.55 -3.53 -3.36
N ALA A 123 -17.07 -3.14 -4.53
CA ALA A 123 -16.28 -2.58 -5.62
C ALA A 123 -15.45 -1.37 -5.16
N GLN A 124 -16.08 -0.41 -4.47
CA GLN A 124 -15.38 0.77 -3.93
C GLN A 124 -14.28 0.40 -2.93
N ARG A 125 -14.53 -0.59 -2.06
CA ARG A 125 -13.52 -1.06 -1.09
C ARG A 125 -12.34 -1.74 -1.77
N LEU A 126 -12.60 -2.55 -2.80
CA LEU A 126 -11.55 -3.20 -3.58
C LEU A 126 -10.76 -2.18 -4.41
N GLU A 127 -11.42 -1.16 -4.95
CA GLU A 127 -10.77 -0.06 -5.66
C GLU A 127 -9.80 0.72 -4.76
N GLN A 128 -10.21 1.06 -3.53
CA GLN A 128 -9.34 1.70 -2.54
C GLN A 128 -8.13 0.82 -2.20
N ALA A 129 -8.36 -0.46 -1.93
CA ALA A 129 -7.28 -1.39 -1.62
C ALA A 129 -6.31 -1.59 -2.79
N TYR A 130 -6.84 -1.60 -4.03
CA TYR A 130 -6.05 -1.65 -5.25
C TYR A 130 -5.23 -0.36 -5.44
N ALA A 131 -5.83 0.82 -5.23
CA ALA A 131 -5.16 2.10 -5.35
C ALA A 131 -3.97 2.23 -4.36
N GLU A 132 -4.12 1.72 -3.14
CA GLU A 132 -3.02 1.62 -2.18
C GLU A 132 -1.86 0.75 -2.72
N VAL A 133 -2.17 -0.42 -3.28
CA VAL A 133 -1.19 -1.34 -3.87
C VAL A 133 -0.48 -0.67 -5.06
N HIS A 134 -1.24 -0.12 -6.00
CA HIS A 134 -0.70 0.54 -7.19
C HIS A 134 0.18 1.75 -6.81
N THR A 135 -0.28 2.61 -5.90
CA THR A 135 0.50 3.76 -5.40
C THR A 135 1.81 3.30 -4.79
N THR A 136 1.76 2.22 -4.01
CA THR A 136 2.95 1.63 -3.39
C THR A 136 3.91 1.12 -4.46
N LEU A 137 3.43 0.37 -5.47
CA LEU A 137 4.27 -0.13 -6.57
C LEU A 137 4.89 0.98 -7.42
N VAL A 138 4.14 2.06 -7.69
CA VAL A 138 4.65 3.24 -8.41
C VAL A 138 5.73 3.95 -7.60
N ALA A 139 5.49 4.20 -6.30
CA ALA A 139 6.49 4.78 -5.42
C ALA A 139 7.75 3.91 -5.33
N MET A 140 7.57 2.59 -5.46
CA MET A 140 8.61 1.59 -5.40
C MET A 140 9.27 1.28 -6.75
N ASP A 141 8.86 1.92 -7.85
CA ASP A 141 9.35 1.62 -9.19
C ASP A 141 9.36 0.11 -9.50
N ALA A 142 8.32 -0.59 -9.00
CA ALA A 142 8.26 -2.05 -8.92
C ALA A 142 7.23 -2.66 -9.88
N LEU A 143 6.71 -1.87 -10.81
CA LEU A 143 5.68 -2.26 -11.79
C LEU A 143 6.17 -3.28 -12.84
N GLU A 144 7.48 -3.54 -12.90
CA GLU A 144 8.06 -4.58 -13.75
C GLU A 144 8.43 -5.85 -12.97
N SER A 145 8.09 -5.92 -11.68
CA SER A 145 8.37 -7.10 -10.87
C SER A 145 7.50 -8.28 -11.33
N PRO A 146 8.05 -9.51 -11.45
CA PRO A 146 7.28 -10.68 -11.85
C PRO A 146 6.03 -10.90 -10.97
N GLY A 147 4.87 -11.12 -11.57
CA GLY A 147 3.59 -11.28 -10.87
C GLY A 147 2.92 -9.98 -10.39
N LEU A 148 3.55 -8.84 -10.61
CA LEU A 148 3.04 -7.49 -10.32
C LEU A 148 3.14 -6.58 -11.53
N GLU A 149 3.26 -7.18 -12.72
CA GLU A 149 3.37 -6.46 -13.96
C GLU A 149 2.09 -5.67 -14.25
N ARG A 150 2.23 -4.63 -15.07
CA ARG A 150 1.12 -3.77 -15.47
C ARG A 150 -0.11 -4.53 -15.99
N HIS A 151 0.08 -5.59 -16.77
CA HIS A 151 -1.02 -6.40 -17.30
C HIS A 151 -1.80 -7.12 -16.18
N VAL A 152 -1.12 -7.64 -15.15
CA VAL A 152 -1.76 -8.26 -13.99
C VAL A 152 -2.59 -7.23 -13.22
N LEU A 153 -2.02 -6.03 -13.02
CA LEU A 153 -2.71 -4.93 -12.36
C LEU A 153 -3.94 -4.46 -13.15
N ASP A 154 -3.83 -4.39 -14.47
CA ASP A 154 -4.93 -4.00 -15.36
C ASP A 154 -6.07 -5.04 -15.36
N GLU A 155 -5.74 -6.34 -15.31
CA GLU A 155 -6.73 -7.42 -15.18
C GLU A 155 -7.53 -7.33 -13.87
N VAL A 156 -6.85 -7.09 -12.74
CA VAL A 156 -7.53 -6.91 -11.45
C VAL A 156 -8.41 -5.67 -11.46
N LEU A 157 -7.92 -4.55 -12.02
CA LEU A 157 -8.69 -3.32 -12.14
C LEU A 157 -9.95 -3.51 -13.01
N ALA A 158 -9.83 -4.25 -14.12
CA ALA A 158 -10.96 -4.55 -14.99
C ALA A 158 -12.06 -5.36 -14.26
N LYS A 159 -11.68 -6.31 -13.40
CA LYS A 159 -12.64 -7.06 -12.56
C LYS A 159 -13.34 -6.15 -11.56
N ILE A 160 -12.61 -5.24 -10.92
CA ILE A 160 -13.19 -4.25 -9.99
C ILE A 160 -14.16 -3.32 -10.73
N ALA A 161 -13.80 -2.83 -11.92
CA ALA A 161 -14.66 -1.99 -12.73
C ALA A 161 -15.97 -2.71 -13.12
N CYS A 162 -15.87 -3.99 -13.53
CA CYS A 162 -17.04 -4.82 -13.82
C CYS A 162 -17.95 -4.98 -12.60
N LEU A 163 -17.39 -5.19 -11.40
CA LEU A 163 -18.17 -5.22 -10.17
C LEU A 163 -18.88 -3.89 -9.88
N ALA A 164 -18.20 -2.76 -10.10
CA ALA A 164 -18.80 -1.44 -9.92
C ALA A 164 -19.99 -1.22 -10.87
N GLU A 165 -19.89 -1.68 -12.11
CA GLU A 165 -21.00 -1.64 -13.08
C GLU A 165 -22.20 -2.48 -12.62
N LEU A 166 -21.96 -3.72 -12.17
CA LEU A 166 -23.00 -4.60 -11.66
C LEU A 166 -23.68 -4.06 -10.39
N GLU A 167 -22.90 -3.48 -9.47
CA GLU A 167 -23.43 -2.81 -8.27
C GLU A 167 -24.32 -1.62 -8.64
N ASN A 168 -23.87 -0.79 -9.60
CA ASN A 168 -24.64 0.35 -10.09
C ASN A 168 -25.95 -0.07 -10.78
N GLU A 169 -25.92 -1.12 -11.59
CA GLU A 169 -27.11 -1.67 -12.23
C GLU A 169 -28.10 -2.23 -11.18
N THR A 170 -27.60 -2.99 -10.22
CA THR A 170 -28.40 -3.53 -9.11
C THR A 170 -29.04 -2.40 -8.30
N PHE A 171 -28.29 -1.34 -8.01
CA PHE A 171 -28.81 -0.17 -7.31
C PHE A 171 -29.91 0.54 -8.09
N ARG A 172 -29.73 0.74 -9.41
CA ARG A 172 -30.77 1.31 -10.28
C ARG A 172 -32.05 0.46 -10.28
N LEU A 173 -31.94 -0.87 -10.31
CA LEU A 173 -33.09 -1.77 -10.25
C LEU A 173 -33.83 -1.69 -8.90
N LEU A 174 -33.11 -1.56 -7.79
CA LEU A 174 -33.69 -1.36 -6.46
C LEU A 174 -34.44 -0.02 -6.36
N ASP A 175 -33.85 1.05 -6.89
CA ASP A 175 -34.46 2.38 -6.93
C ASP A 175 -35.71 2.44 -7.83
N LEU A 176 -35.70 1.72 -8.97
CA LEU A 176 -36.87 1.59 -9.84
C LEU A 176 -38.01 0.83 -9.15
N ASN A 177 -37.71 -0.25 -8.41
CA ASN A 177 -38.70 -0.97 -7.61
C ASN A 177 -39.29 -0.12 -6.46
N ARG A 178 -38.49 0.79 -5.90
CA ARG A 178 -38.95 1.73 -4.88
C ARG A 178 -39.86 2.83 -5.46
N LYS A 179 -39.56 3.31 -6.66
CA LYS A 179 -40.36 4.33 -7.37
C LYS A 179 -41.63 3.76 -8.01
N SER A 180 -41.62 2.48 -8.38
CA SER A 180 -42.79 1.82 -9.00
C SER A 180 -43.89 1.44 -8.01
N GLY A 181 -43.67 1.62 -6.70
CA GLY A 181 -44.71 1.72 -5.69
C GLY A 181 -45.84 0.69 -5.82
N ARG A 182 -45.53 -0.60 -5.94
CA ARG A 182 -46.56 -1.63 -5.76
C ARG A 182 -46.81 -1.83 -4.26
N PRO A 183 -48.01 -1.48 -3.75
CA PRO A 183 -48.43 -1.97 -2.45
C PRO A 183 -48.55 -3.50 -2.54
N ARG A 184 -48.12 -4.20 -1.50
CA ARG A 184 -48.50 -5.59 -1.27
C ARG A 184 -49.99 -5.66 -0.91
#